data_AF-A0A9D7A028-F1
#
_entry.id   AF-A0A9D7A028-F1
#
_cell.length_a   1.000
_cell.length_b   1.000
_cell.length_c   1.000
_cell.angle_alpha   90.00
_cell.angle_beta   90.00
_cell.angle_gamma   90.00
#
_symmetry.space_group_name_H-M   'P 1'
#
loop_
_entity.id
_entity.type
_entity.pdbx_description
1 polymer ?
#
loop_
_entity_poly.entity_id
_entity_poly.type
_entity_poly.pdbx_seq_one_letter_code
_entity_poly.pdbx_strand_id
1 'polypeptide(L)'
;MRLRRRRNQRERFVSAKDLAEMGFCEKRVLLAHLHGQRMTPEQQRSAERGRRAHERYYREGLSAVASGADRRCFVATCLFGEEAWQTNVLRRYRDEVLLHRRIGRRAVAAYYWCAPRVCDVLARLPWLQRPVRALIEVLLIAVRRRLERPG
;
A
#
# COMPACT_ATOMS: atom_id res chain seq x y z
N MET A 1 -21.27 -44.49 -28.38
CA MET A 1 -21.22 -44.02 -26.98
C MET A 1 -20.03 -43.05 -26.84
N ARG A 2 -20.28 -41.73 -26.83
CA ARG A 2 -19.19 -40.71 -26.81
C ARG A 2 -18.66 -40.57 -25.38
N LEU A 3 -17.37 -40.85 -25.19
CA LEU A 3 -16.67 -40.71 -23.91
C LEU A 3 -16.66 -39.24 -23.48
N ARG A 4 -17.41 -38.93 -22.41
CA ARG A 4 -17.44 -37.62 -21.75
C ARG A 4 -16.09 -37.41 -21.05
N ARG A 5 -15.14 -36.82 -21.79
CA ARG A 5 -13.80 -36.45 -21.29
C ARG A 5 -13.98 -35.59 -20.04
N ARG A 6 -13.43 -36.02 -18.89
CA ARG A 6 -13.42 -35.25 -17.64
C ARG A 6 -12.81 -33.88 -17.91
N ARG A 7 -13.65 -32.85 -17.97
CA ARG A 7 -13.23 -31.46 -18.19
C ARG A 7 -12.38 -31.01 -17.01
N ASN A 8 -11.11 -30.76 -17.26
CA ASN A 8 -10.12 -30.38 -16.25
C ASN A 8 -10.55 -29.05 -15.61
N GLN A 9 -10.54 -28.92 -14.29
CA GLN A 9 -11.02 -27.72 -13.59
C GLN A 9 -10.25 -26.43 -13.98
N ARG A 10 -9.07 -26.57 -14.58
CA ARG A 10 -8.30 -25.48 -15.19
C ARG A 10 -8.99 -24.79 -16.38
N GLU A 11 -9.95 -25.45 -17.05
CA GLU A 11 -10.73 -24.85 -18.15
C GLU A 11 -11.80 -23.85 -17.67
N ARG A 12 -12.04 -23.74 -16.36
CA ARG A 12 -13.12 -22.90 -15.80
C ARG A 12 -12.68 -21.47 -15.46
N PHE A 13 -11.38 -21.18 -15.47
CA PHE A 13 -10.85 -19.87 -15.10
C PHE A 13 -10.25 -19.18 -16.32
N VAL A 14 -10.77 -17.99 -16.62
CA VAL A 14 -10.21 -17.09 -17.63
C VAL A 14 -9.31 -16.10 -16.90
N SER A 15 -8.03 -16.03 -17.25
CA SER A 15 -7.13 -15.06 -16.63
C SER A 15 -7.37 -13.65 -17.18
N ALA A 16 -6.99 -12.63 -16.41
CA ALA A 16 -7.02 -11.24 -16.90
C ALA A 16 -6.20 -11.06 -18.19
N LYS A 17 -5.13 -11.86 -18.36
CA LYS A 17 -4.33 -11.89 -19.58
C LYS A 17 -5.16 -12.42 -20.76
N ASP A 18 -5.89 -13.52 -20.59
CA ASP A 18 -6.69 -14.10 -21.68
C ASP A 18 -7.78 -13.12 -22.12
N LEU A 19 -8.43 -12.43 -21.18
CA LEU A 19 -9.38 -11.35 -21.48
C LEU A 19 -8.73 -10.20 -22.27
N ALA A 20 -7.56 -9.73 -21.84
CA ALA A 20 -6.83 -8.67 -22.52
C ALA A 20 -6.36 -9.10 -23.93
N GLU A 21 -5.93 -10.35 -24.10
CA GLU A 21 -5.50 -10.88 -25.39
C GLU A 21 -6.67 -11.03 -26.38
N MET A 22 -7.86 -11.38 -25.89
CA MET A 22 -9.08 -11.41 -26.71
C MET A 22 -9.48 -10.01 -27.19
N GLY A 23 -9.24 -8.97 -26.39
CA GLY A 23 -9.46 -7.57 -26.81
C GLY A 23 -8.54 -7.10 -27.94
N PHE A 24 -7.43 -7.79 -28.19
CA PHE A 24 -6.56 -7.55 -29.34
C PHE A 24 -6.98 -8.37 -30.56
N CYS A 25 -7.15 -9.68 -30.39
CA CYS A 25 -7.59 -10.58 -31.47
C CYS A 25 -8.08 -11.91 -30.89
N GLU A 26 -9.38 -12.15 -30.96
CA GLU A 26 -10.04 -13.37 -30.51
C GLU A 26 -9.52 -14.62 -31.23
N LYS A 27 -9.25 -14.50 -32.54
CA LYS A 27 -8.73 -15.60 -33.35
C LYS A 27 -7.33 -16.04 -32.92
N ARG A 28 -6.48 -15.09 -32.48
CA ARG A 28 -5.15 -15.40 -31.96
C ARG A 28 -5.24 -16.23 -30.67
N VAL A 29 -6.15 -15.89 -29.77
CA VAL A 29 -6.38 -16.62 -28.52
C VAL A 29 -6.88 -18.04 -28.81
N LEU A 30 -7.83 -18.19 -29.74
CA LEU A 30 -8.31 -19.50 -30.18
C LEU A 30 -7.17 -20.36 -30.77
N LEU A 31 -6.36 -19.79 -31.65
CA LEU A 31 -5.22 -20.49 -32.24
C LEU A 31 -4.18 -20.91 -31.20
N ALA A 32 -3.88 -20.06 -30.22
CA ALA A 32 -2.99 -20.39 -29.12
C ALA A 32 -3.56 -21.51 -28.23
N HIS A 33 -4.89 -21.57 -28.05
CA HIS A 33 -5.54 -22.67 -27.33
C HIS A 33 -5.47 -24.00 -28.09
N LEU A 34 -5.69 -23.98 -29.40
CA LEU A 34 -5.69 -25.18 -30.24
C LEU A 34 -4.28 -25.72 -30.52
N HIS A 35 -3.30 -24.85 -30.71
CA HIS A 35 -1.97 -25.21 -31.21
C HIS A 35 -0.83 -24.92 -30.24
N GLY A 36 -1.15 -24.40 -29.06
CA GLY A 36 -0.17 -23.90 -28.11
C GLY A 36 0.37 -22.52 -28.47
N GLN A 37 0.95 -21.85 -27.48
CA GLN A 37 1.51 -20.51 -27.66
C GLN A 37 2.84 -20.61 -28.41
N ARG A 38 2.94 -19.96 -29.58
CA ARG A 38 4.17 -19.86 -30.36
C ARG A 38 4.63 -18.40 -30.39
N MET A 39 5.87 -18.16 -29.99
CA MET A 39 6.46 -16.82 -29.95
C MET A 39 7.78 -16.80 -30.70
N THR A 40 7.97 -15.78 -31.54
CA THR A 40 9.24 -15.53 -32.21
C THR A 40 10.32 -15.13 -31.19
N PRO A 41 11.62 -15.28 -31.52
CA PRO A 41 12.71 -14.85 -30.64
C PRO A 41 12.60 -13.37 -30.22
N GLU A 42 12.11 -12.50 -31.10
CA GLU A 42 11.91 -11.08 -30.80
C GLU A 42 10.76 -10.85 -29.82
N GLN A 43 9.63 -11.56 -29.99
CA GLN A 43 8.51 -11.51 -29.07
C GLN A 43 8.90 -11.99 -27.68
N GLN A 44 9.72 -13.05 -27.60
CA GLN A 44 10.24 -13.55 -26.32
C GLN A 44 11.09 -12.49 -25.60
N ARG A 45 11.99 -11.81 -26.33
CA ARG A 45 12.78 -10.70 -25.76
C ARG A 45 11.89 -9.56 -25.28
N SER A 46 10.84 -9.20 -26.03
CA SER A 46 9.91 -8.15 -25.61
C SER A 46 9.11 -8.52 -24.37
N ALA A 47 8.62 -9.76 -24.29
CA ALA A 47 7.92 -10.26 -23.11
C ALA A 47 8.85 -10.30 -21.88
N GLU A 48 10.10 -10.70 -22.06
CA GLU A 48 11.10 -10.70 -20.98
C GLU A 48 11.39 -9.29 -20.46
N ARG A 49 11.53 -8.29 -21.34
CA ARG A 49 11.64 -6.89 -20.93
C ARG A 49 10.43 -6.43 -20.11
N GLY A 50 9.22 -6.78 -20.57
CA GLY A 50 7.99 -6.47 -19.84
C GLY A 50 7.92 -7.12 -18.46
N ARG A 51 8.31 -8.40 -18.34
CA ARG A 51 8.38 -9.12 -17.06
C ARG A 51 9.34 -8.46 -16.08
N ARG A 52 10.55 -8.10 -16.53
CA ARG A 52 11.54 -7.41 -15.70
C ARG A 52 11.05 -6.05 -15.22
N ALA A 53 10.39 -5.28 -16.09
CA ALA A 53 9.81 -4.00 -15.72
C ALA A 53 8.68 -4.17 -14.68
N HIS A 54 7.81 -5.16 -14.86
CA HIS A 54 6.76 -5.48 -13.89
C HIS A 54 7.33 -5.91 -12.54
N GLU A 55 8.35 -6.77 -12.52
CA GLU A 55 9.02 -7.20 -11.30
C GLU A 55 9.66 -6.03 -10.55
N ARG A 56 10.34 -5.13 -11.28
CA ARG A 56 10.91 -3.91 -10.71
C ARG A 56 9.83 -3.04 -10.06
N TYR A 57 8.74 -2.76 -10.79
CA TYR A 57 7.63 -1.96 -10.27
C TYR A 57 6.97 -2.62 -9.05
N TYR A 58 6.76 -3.94 -9.09
CA TYR A 58 6.21 -4.69 -7.96
C TYR A 58 7.12 -4.59 -6.73
N ARG A 59 8.43 -4.72 -6.91
CA ARG A 59 9.41 -4.57 -5.82
C ARG A 59 9.44 -3.16 -5.25
N GLU A 60 9.36 -2.13 -6.10
CA GLU A 60 9.26 -0.73 -5.68
C GLU A 60 7.95 -0.46 -4.93
N GLY A 61 6.83 -1.05 -5.36
CA GLY A 61 5.57 -0.99 -4.64
C GLY A 61 5.64 -1.68 -3.27
N LEU A 62 6.23 -2.88 -3.20
CA LEU A 62 6.43 -3.58 -1.93
C LEU A 62 7.35 -2.81 -0.98
N SER A 63 8.44 -2.21 -1.48
CA SER A 63 9.31 -1.39 -0.65
C SER A 63 8.60 -0.11 -0.19
N ALA A 64 7.75 0.51 -1.01
CA ALA A 64 6.91 1.64 -0.60
C ALA A 64 5.88 1.26 0.48
N VAL A 65 5.26 0.07 0.37
CA VAL A 65 4.32 -0.45 1.38
C VAL A 65 5.06 -0.83 2.66
N ALA A 66 6.19 -1.52 2.57
CA ALA A 66 7.02 -1.89 3.72
C ALA A 66 7.63 -0.65 4.41
N SER A 67 7.93 0.38 3.63
CA SER A 67 8.34 1.69 4.13
C SER A 67 7.17 2.53 4.63
N GLY A 68 5.94 2.00 4.60
CA GLY A 68 4.72 2.68 4.98
C GLY A 68 4.49 3.92 4.10
N ALA A 69 3.82 3.75 2.97
CA ALA A 69 2.99 4.81 2.41
C ALA A 69 1.86 5.04 3.44
N ASP A 70 2.02 5.77 4.54
CA ASP A 70 2.64 7.08 4.71
C ASP A 70 3.26 7.17 6.12
N ARG A 71 4.59 7.05 6.31
CA ARG A 71 5.23 7.16 7.65
C ARG A 71 5.23 8.59 8.22
N ARG A 72 4.67 9.58 7.52
CA ARG A 72 4.85 10.99 7.85
C ARG A 72 3.88 11.44 8.94
N CYS A 73 4.16 11.08 10.18
CA CYS A 73 3.60 11.81 11.33
C CYS A 73 4.34 13.14 11.49
N PHE A 74 4.09 14.09 10.58
CA PHE A 74 4.79 15.38 10.47
C PHE A 74 5.00 16.10 11.81
N VAL A 75 3.94 16.24 12.61
CA VAL A 75 4.01 16.93 13.91
C VAL A 75 4.86 16.14 14.93
N ALA A 76 4.75 14.80 14.94
CA ALA A 76 5.51 13.97 15.87
C ALA A 76 7.00 13.92 15.48
N THR A 77 7.30 13.79 14.18
CA THR A 77 8.66 13.86 13.64
C THR A 77 9.30 15.22 13.91
N CYS A 78 8.54 16.32 13.79
CA CYS A 78 9.03 17.66 14.09
C CYS A 78 9.37 17.87 15.58
N LEU A 79 8.62 17.26 16.49
CA LEU A 79 8.79 17.46 17.95
C LEU A 79 9.74 16.46 18.62
N PHE A 80 9.74 15.20 18.18
CA PHE A 80 10.48 14.11 18.82
C PHE A 80 11.58 13.53 17.94
N GLY A 81 11.55 13.76 16.63
CA GLY A 81 12.44 13.13 15.66
C GLY A 81 11.81 11.93 14.95
N GLU A 82 12.44 11.51 13.84
CA GLU A 82 11.90 10.48 12.93
C GLU A 82 11.94 9.07 13.54
N GLU A 83 12.97 8.77 14.32
CA GLU A 83 13.22 7.45 14.92
C GLU A 83 12.82 7.36 16.40
N ALA A 84 12.12 8.37 16.92
CA ALA A 84 11.68 8.38 18.31
C ALA A 84 10.61 7.30 18.55
N TRP A 85 10.72 6.60 19.69
CA TRP A 85 9.77 5.56 20.07
C TRP A 85 8.33 6.11 20.18
N GLN A 86 8.18 7.37 20.59
CA GLN A 86 6.91 8.11 20.62
C GLN A 86 6.25 8.16 19.23
N THR A 87 7.03 8.52 18.21
CA THR A 87 6.55 8.61 16.83
C THR A 87 6.09 7.24 16.32
N ASN A 88 6.83 6.18 16.66
CA ASN A 88 6.48 4.81 16.26
C ASN A 88 5.18 4.31 16.92
N VAL A 89 4.92 4.67 18.18
CA VAL A 89 3.66 4.33 18.87
C VAL A 89 2.46 5.03 18.21
N LEU A 90 2.59 6.32 17.87
CA LEU A 90 1.51 7.06 17.19
C LEU A 90 1.25 6.53 15.77
N ARG A 91 2.32 6.17 15.04
CA ARG A 91 2.21 5.53 13.72
C ARG A 91 1.41 4.23 13.83
N ARG A 92 1.78 3.36 14.79
CA ARG A 92 1.08 2.09 15.02
C ARG A 92 -0.39 2.29 15.38
N TYR A 93 -0.70 3.25 16.24
CA TYR A 93 -2.09 3.57 16.58
C TYR A 93 -2.90 4.09 15.40
N ARG A 94 -2.27 4.93 14.55
CA ARG A 94 -2.91 5.41 13.32
C ARG A 94 -3.28 4.22 12.42
N ASP A 95 -2.34 3.33 12.19
CA ASP A 95 -2.49 2.24 11.22
C ASP A 95 -3.44 1.15 11.73
N GLU A 96 -3.33 0.75 13.00
CA GLU A 96 -4.14 -0.32 13.59
C GLU A 96 -5.55 0.15 13.99
N VAL A 97 -5.71 1.39 14.46
CA VAL A 97 -6.98 1.86 15.06
C VAL A 97 -7.69 2.93 14.21
N LEU A 98 -6.98 3.98 13.78
CA LEU A 98 -7.62 5.11 13.08
C LEU A 98 -8.04 4.73 11.65
N LEU A 99 -7.17 4.06 10.88
CA LEU A 99 -7.49 3.72 9.50
C LEU A 99 -8.63 2.69 9.38
N HIS A 100 -8.79 1.85 10.41
CA HIS A 100 -9.88 0.87 10.49
C HIS A 100 -11.27 1.51 10.69
N ARG A 101 -11.36 2.76 11.18
CA ARG A 101 -12.63 3.47 11.43
C ARG A 101 -12.85 4.58 10.41
N ARG A 102 -14.09 4.75 9.91
CA ARG A 102 -14.42 5.83 8.94
C ARG A 102 -14.13 7.23 9.51
N ILE A 103 -14.41 7.44 10.79
CA ILE A 103 -14.12 8.69 11.50
C ILE A 103 -12.60 8.90 11.62
N GLY A 104 -11.85 7.86 11.92
CA GLY A 104 -10.39 7.92 12.04
C GLY A 104 -9.73 8.31 10.73
N ARG A 105 -10.19 7.81 9.58
CA ARG A 105 -9.69 8.25 8.26
C ARG A 105 -9.89 9.75 8.00
N ARG A 106 -11.03 10.32 8.40
CA ARG A 106 -11.28 11.78 8.28
C ARG A 106 -10.38 12.57 9.21
N ALA A 107 -10.14 12.09 10.43
CA ALA A 107 -9.23 12.72 11.37
C ALA A 107 -7.78 12.71 10.85
N VAL A 108 -7.33 11.60 10.25
CA VAL A 108 -6.01 11.52 9.60
C VAL A 108 -5.92 12.53 8.45
N ALA A 109 -6.93 12.60 7.57
CA ALA A 109 -6.92 13.57 6.48
C ALA A 109 -6.83 15.03 6.98
N ALA A 110 -7.60 15.38 8.02
CA ALA A 110 -7.53 16.71 8.64
C ALA A 110 -6.15 16.98 9.29
N TYR A 111 -5.57 15.97 9.95
CA TYR A 111 -4.22 16.05 10.52
C TYR A 111 -3.18 16.37 9.44
N TYR A 112 -3.17 15.63 8.33
CA TYR A 112 -2.23 15.85 7.23
C TYR A 112 -2.44 17.19 6.52
N TRP A 113 -3.67 17.69 6.48
CA TRP A 113 -3.98 19.00 5.91
C TRP A 113 -3.46 20.15 6.78
N CYS A 114 -3.61 20.05 8.11
CA CYS A 114 -3.14 21.07 9.06
C CYS A 114 -1.65 20.97 9.39
N ALA A 115 -1.05 19.79 9.29
CA ALA A 115 0.32 19.49 9.70
C ALA A 115 1.38 20.48 9.20
N PRO A 116 1.48 20.83 7.90
CA PRO A 116 2.52 21.74 7.42
C PRO A 116 2.43 23.12 8.09
N ARG A 117 1.22 23.66 8.27
CA ARG A 117 1.03 24.95 8.94
C ARG A 117 1.39 24.91 10.42
N VAL A 118 1.07 23.81 11.10
CA VAL A 118 1.44 23.61 12.50
C VAL A 118 2.96 23.52 12.64
N CYS A 119 3.65 22.78 11.77
CA CYS A 119 5.10 22.70 11.78
C CYS A 119 5.77 24.07 11.55
N ASP A 120 5.27 24.87 10.61
CA ASP A 120 5.78 26.22 10.35
C ASP A 120 5.62 27.15 11.57
N VAL A 121 4.47 27.09 12.25
CA VAL A 121 4.21 27.88 13.46
C VAL A 121 5.10 27.42 14.62
N LEU A 122 5.27 26.11 14.81
CA LEU A 122 6.14 25.54 15.84
C LEU A 122 7.62 25.86 15.59
N ALA A 123 8.05 25.96 14.34
CA ALA A 123 9.41 26.37 14.00
C ALA A 123 9.66 27.85 14.32
N ARG A 124 8.64 28.70 14.15
CA ARG A 124 8.72 30.14 14.45
C ARG A 124 8.60 30.46 15.94
N LEU A 125 7.90 29.63 16.71
CA LEU A 125 7.59 29.86 18.12
C LEU A 125 8.08 28.69 18.99
N PRO A 126 9.37 28.65 19.37
CA PRO A 126 9.96 27.53 20.12
C PRO A 126 9.35 27.36 21.52
N TRP A 127 8.81 28.42 22.11
CA TRP A 127 8.11 28.35 23.40
C TRP A 127 6.81 27.54 23.32
N LEU A 128 6.17 27.48 22.15
CA LEU A 128 4.94 26.72 21.91
C LEU A 128 5.20 25.22 21.73
N GLN A 129 6.45 24.82 21.46
CA GLN A 129 6.80 23.41 21.30
C GLN A 129 6.64 22.61 22.61
N ARG A 130 6.95 23.22 23.77
CA ARG A 130 6.85 22.58 25.09
C ARG A 130 5.41 22.17 25.45
N PRO A 131 4.39 23.05 25.40
CA PRO A 131 3.02 22.65 25.71
C PRO A 131 2.47 21.63 24.71
N VAL A 132 2.82 21.76 23.42
CA VAL A 132 2.38 20.79 22.40
C VAL A 132 3.01 19.41 22.62
N ARG A 133 4.29 19.37 23.01
CA ARG A 133 4.98 18.14 23.39
C ARG A 133 4.31 17.46 24.58
N ALA A 134 4.00 18.21 25.63
CA ALA A 134 3.31 17.69 26.82
C ALA A 134 1.92 17.13 26.48
N LEU A 135 1.16 17.83 25.61
CA LEU A 135 -0.14 17.35 25.14
C LEU A 135 -0.02 16.01 24.39
N ILE A 136 0.98 15.89 23.51
CA ILE A 136 1.22 14.65 22.77
C ILE A 136 1.68 13.52 23.70
N GLU A 137 2.48 13.81 24.73
CA GLU A 137 2.88 12.82 25.73
C GLU A 137 1.68 12.27 26.52
N VAL A 138 0.74 13.13 26.91
CA VAL A 138 -0.53 12.69 27.54
C VAL A 138 -1.34 11.82 26.57
N LEU A 139 -1.43 12.21 25.30
CA LEU A 139 -2.10 11.42 24.27
C LEU A 139 -1.43 10.06 24.07
N LEU A 140 -0.10 10.01 24.06
CA LEU A 140 0.69 8.80 23.96
C LEU A 140 0.42 7.83 25.10
N ILE A 141 0.30 8.31 26.34
CA ILE A 141 -0.06 7.47 27.49
C ILE A 141 -1.46 6.86 27.28
N ALA A 142 -2.42 7.66 26.82
CA ALA A 142 -3.78 7.20 26.56
C ALA A 142 -3.84 6.18 25.41
N VAL A 143 -3.08 6.41 24.34
CA VAL A 143 -2.95 5.54 23.17
C VAL A 143 -2.28 4.23 23.52
N ARG A 144 -1.17 4.28 24.27
CA ARG A 144 -0.44 3.11 24.72
C ARG A 144 -1.33 2.18 25.55
N ARG A 145 -2.11 2.75 26.49
CA ARG A 145 -3.10 1.99 27.27
C ARG A 145 -4.19 1.33 26.42
N ARG A 146 -4.56 1.93 25.28
CA ARG A 146 -5.51 1.33 24.33
C ARG A 146 -4.88 0.25 23.46
N LEU A 147 -3.60 0.38 23.08
CA LEU A 147 -2.87 -0.63 22.32
C LEU A 147 -2.53 -1.86 23.18
N GLU A 148 -2.26 -1.67 24.48
CA GLU A 148 -1.94 -2.72 25.44
C GLU A 148 -3.17 -3.47 25.99
N ARG A 149 -4.40 -3.05 25.64
CA ARG A 149 -5.61 -3.84 25.90
C ARG A 149 -5.95 -4.63 24.63
N PRO A 150 -5.46 -5.88 24.50
CA PRO A 150 -5.91 -6.74 23.41
C PRO A 150 -7.39 -7.02 23.66
N GLY A 151 -8.23 -6.54 22.76
CA GLY A 151 -9.60 -7.03 22.62
C GLY A 151 -9.59 -8.37 21.90
#